data_AF-A0A6G0VJA3-F1
#
_entry.id   AF-A0A6G0VJA3-F1
#
_cell.length_a   1.000
_cell.length_b   1.000
_cell.length_c   1.000
_cell.angle_alpha   90.00
_cell.angle_beta   90.00
_cell.angle_gamma   90.00
#
_symmetry.space_group_name_H-M   'P 1'
#
loop_
_entity.id
_entity.type
_entity.pdbx_description
1 polymer ?
#
loop_
_entity_poly.entity_id
_entity_poly.type
_entity_poly.pdbx_seq_one_letter_code
_entity_poly.pdbx_strand_id
1 'polypeptide(L)'
;LLKKKCDQMTDIAKHGVLLFDSINLRKSIAVNSLNLTYHGLEDFGGEGVKIAQLMLKAISFLENIGIIVDGVVCDGATTNRRMWKEIGINGSKQNLKNYFEHPIEPNQKSFMSKE
;
A
#
# COMPACT_ATOMS: atom_id res chain seq x y z
N LEU A 1 5.10 19.34 2.02
CA LEU A 1 6.28 19.10 2.89
C LEU A 1 7.20 18.04 2.28
N LEU A 2 6.68 16.84 1.98
CA LEU A 2 7.46 15.71 1.45
C LEU A 2 8.16 16.01 0.11
N LYS A 3 7.44 16.59 -0.86
CA LYS A 3 8.01 17.02 -2.16
C LYS A 3 9.23 17.93 -2.02
N LYS A 4 9.12 19.00 -1.23
CA LYS A 4 10.23 19.93 -0.96
C LYS A 4 11.46 19.25 -0.36
N LYS A 5 11.25 18.20 0.45
CA LYS A 5 12.34 17.41 1.02
C LYS A 5 12.95 16.50 -0.04
N CYS A 6 12.12 15.87 -0.87
CA CYS A 6 12.57 15.02 -1.98
C CYS A 6 13.41 15.79 -3.01
N ASP A 7 13.04 17.05 -3.31
CA ASP A 7 13.81 17.93 -4.20
C ASP A 7 15.24 18.20 -3.70
N GLN A 8 15.49 18.03 -2.40
CA GLN A 8 16.80 18.24 -1.75
C GLN A 8 17.55 16.91 -1.51
N MET A 9 16.96 15.78 -1.84
CA MET A 9 17.56 14.46 -1.65
C MET A 9 18.43 14.09 -2.84
N THR A 10 19.56 13.42 -2.56
CA THR A 10 20.33 12.72 -3.58
C THR A 10 19.49 11.59 -4.17
N ASP A 11 19.82 11.12 -5.36
CA ASP A 11 19.04 10.06 -6.01
C ASP A 11 18.98 8.80 -5.15
N ILE A 12 20.09 8.41 -4.52
CA ILE A 12 20.14 7.28 -3.58
C ILE A 12 19.20 7.47 -2.39
N ALA A 13 19.06 8.70 -1.87
CA ALA A 13 18.20 8.97 -0.73
C ALA A 13 16.70 8.99 -1.08
N LYS A 14 16.34 8.98 -2.37
CA LYS A 14 14.96 8.88 -2.84
C LYS A 14 14.44 7.43 -2.86
N HIS A 15 15.33 6.45 -2.79
CA HIS A 15 15.00 5.02 -2.72
C HIS A 15 14.50 4.63 -1.32
N GLY A 16 13.45 3.82 -1.27
CA GLY A 16 12.82 3.44 -0.02
C GLY A 16 11.88 2.25 -0.12
N VAL A 17 11.49 1.75 1.05
CA VAL A 17 10.56 0.64 1.21
C VAL A 17 9.25 1.16 1.82
N LEU A 18 8.13 0.74 1.27
CA LEU A 18 6.80 1.06 1.78
C LEU A 18 6.35 0.00 2.79
N LEU A 19 6.28 0.36 4.07
CA LEU A 19 5.63 -0.46 5.10
C LEU A 19 4.11 -0.24 5.01
N PHE A 20 3.36 -1.32 4.83
CA PHE A 20 1.92 -1.29 4.65
C PHE A 20 1.24 -2.29 5.58
N ASP A 21 0.39 -1.79 6.48
CA ASP A 21 -0.36 -2.62 7.41
C ASP A 21 -1.82 -2.15 7.53
N SER A 22 -2.70 -3.09 7.87
CA SER A 22 -4.13 -2.84 8.10
C SER A 22 -4.42 -2.75 9.60
N ILE A 23 -5.03 -1.65 10.03
CA ILE A 23 -5.48 -1.48 11.42
C ILE A 23 -6.93 -1.96 11.53
N ASN A 24 -7.18 -2.94 12.39
CA ASN A 24 -8.54 -3.36 12.74
C ASN A 24 -9.13 -2.37 13.75
N LEU A 25 -10.10 -1.57 13.32
CA LEU A 25 -10.82 -0.64 14.20
C LEU A 25 -12.06 -1.30 14.80
N ARG A 26 -12.41 -0.94 16.04
CA ARG A 26 -13.67 -1.39 16.65
C ARG A 26 -14.84 -0.76 15.89
N LYS A 27 -15.71 -1.61 15.32
CA LYS A 27 -16.99 -1.17 14.75
C LYS A 27 -17.82 -0.53 15.85
N SER A 28 -17.93 0.79 15.81
CA SER A 28 -18.71 1.56 16.77
C SER A 28 -19.28 2.78 16.07
N ILE A 29 -20.48 3.17 16.49
CA ILE A 29 -21.16 4.38 16.06
C ILE A 29 -21.17 5.30 17.27
N ALA A 30 -20.46 6.41 17.18
CA ALA A 30 -20.54 7.49 18.15
C ALA A 30 -21.53 8.53 17.64
N VAL A 31 -22.46 8.94 18.49
CA VAL A 31 -23.40 10.04 18.19
C VAL A 31 -22.85 11.30 18.82
N ASN A 32 -22.62 12.32 18.02
CA ASN A 32 -22.34 13.65 18.53
C ASN A 32 -23.66 14.40 18.73
N SER A 33 -24.09 14.53 19.99
CA SER A 33 -25.36 15.17 20.34
C SER A 33 -25.39 16.68 20.12
N LEU A 34 -24.23 17.32 19.91
CA LEU A 34 -24.13 18.77 19.70
C LEU A 34 -24.47 19.16 18.26
N ASN A 35 -24.24 18.27 17.29
CA ASN A 35 -24.48 18.50 15.87
C ASN A 35 -25.34 17.41 15.22
N LEU A 36 -25.84 16.44 16.01
CA LEU A 36 -26.62 15.28 15.57
C LEU A 36 -25.91 14.44 14.50
N THR A 37 -24.56 14.43 14.47
CA THR A 37 -23.81 13.62 13.51
C THR A 37 -23.50 12.24 14.05
N TYR A 38 -23.69 11.24 13.21
CA TYR A 38 -23.26 9.87 13.47
C TYR A 38 -21.84 9.69 12.94
N HIS A 39 -20.89 9.45 13.83
CA HIS A 39 -19.53 9.04 13.50
C HIS A 39 -19.45 7.52 13.64
N GLY A 40 -19.70 6.82 12.54
CA GLY A 40 -19.51 5.37 12.43
C GLY A 40 -18.31 5.06 11.56
N LEU A 41 -17.59 3.99 11.88
CA LEU A 41 -16.64 3.37 10.96
C LEU A 41 -17.38 2.32 10.13
N GLU A 42 -17.49 2.59 8.83
CA GLU A 42 -18.00 1.62 7.85
C GLU A 42 -16.90 0.59 7.56
N ASP A 43 -17.12 -0.66 7.96
CA ASP A 43 -16.25 -1.77 7.58
C ASP A 43 -16.52 -2.14 6.12
N PHE A 44 -15.64 -1.69 5.23
CA PHE A 44 -15.69 -2.01 3.80
C PHE A 44 -15.23 -3.44 3.45
N GLY A 45 -15.37 -4.41 4.36
CA GLY A 45 -15.07 -5.83 4.15
C GLY A 45 -15.29 -6.28 2.70
N GLY A 46 -14.23 -6.75 2.03
CA GLY A 46 -14.16 -6.81 0.56
C GLY A 46 -12.77 -6.39 0.05
N GLU A 47 -11.68 -6.94 0.59
CA GLU A 47 -11.09 -8.25 0.24
C GLU A 47 -10.01 -8.11 -0.88
N GLY A 48 -8.81 -7.64 -0.55
CA GLY A 48 -7.63 -7.65 -1.44
C GLY A 48 -7.60 -6.59 -2.55
N VAL A 49 -8.64 -6.48 -3.40
CA VAL A 49 -8.64 -5.61 -4.60
C VAL A 49 -8.57 -4.13 -4.24
N LYS A 50 -9.42 -3.66 -3.32
CA LYS A 50 -9.41 -2.26 -2.86
C LYS A 50 -8.09 -1.89 -2.19
N ILE A 51 -7.50 -2.83 -1.46
CA ILE A 51 -6.21 -2.65 -0.80
C ILE A 51 -5.09 -2.57 -1.83
N ALA A 52 -5.11 -3.42 -2.86
CA ALA A 52 -4.20 -3.32 -3.99
C ALA A 52 -4.31 -1.96 -4.71
N GLN A 53 -5.53 -1.47 -4.95
CA GLN A 53 -5.75 -0.16 -5.56
C GLN A 53 -5.22 0.99 -4.69
N LEU A 54 -5.41 0.93 -3.37
CA LEU A 54 -4.88 1.92 -2.44
C LEU A 54 -3.35 1.89 -2.40
N MET A 55 -2.76 0.70 -2.35
CA MET A 55 -1.30 0.51 -2.40
C MET A 55 -0.73 1.09 -3.70
N LEU A 56 -1.29 0.73 -4.86
CA LEU A 56 -0.84 1.24 -6.16
C LEU A 56 -0.96 2.76 -6.25
N LYS A 57 -2.08 3.34 -5.78
CA LYS A 57 -2.24 4.80 -5.71
C LYS A 57 -1.20 5.45 -4.81
N ALA A 58 -0.89 4.87 -3.66
CA ALA A 58 0.12 5.39 -2.74
C ALA A 58 1.51 5.40 -3.40
N ILE A 59 1.89 4.31 -4.06
CA ILE A 59 3.15 4.21 -4.81
C ILE A 59 3.17 5.27 -5.92
N SER A 60 2.11 5.38 -6.74
CA SER A 60 2.03 6.41 -7.78
C SER A 60 2.18 7.84 -7.23
N PHE A 61 1.63 8.13 -6.05
CA PHE A 61 1.81 9.45 -5.43
C PHE A 61 3.23 9.70 -4.93
N LEU A 62 3.91 8.67 -4.41
CA LEU A 62 5.31 8.76 -4.00
C LEU A 62 6.25 8.95 -5.20
N GLU A 63 5.98 8.29 -6.31
CA GLU A 63 6.79 8.45 -7.52
C GLU A 63 6.60 9.82 -8.18
N ASN A 64 5.35 10.33 -8.19
CA ASN A 64 5.06 11.66 -8.71
C ASN A 64 5.79 12.80 -7.96
N ILE A 65 6.26 12.54 -6.74
CA ILE A 65 7.07 13.48 -5.97
C ILE A 65 8.57 13.19 -6.04
N GLY A 66 8.99 12.16 -6.80
CA GLY A 66 10.38 11.76 -7.02
C GLY A 66 10.90 10.69 -6.06
N ILE A 67 10.05 10.06 -5.25
CA ILE A 67 10.46 8.95 -4.35
C ILE A 67 10.30 7.63 -5.09
N ILE A 68 11.31 6.77 -5.02
CA ILE A 68 11.33 5.47 -5.66
C ILE A 68 10.98 4.40 -4.63
N VAL A 69 9.98 3.58 -4.90
CA VAL A 69 9.57 2.48 -4.02
C VAL A 69 10.16 1.17 -4.52
N ASP A 70 11.29 0.77 -3.95
CA ASP A 70 11.99 -0.47 -4.32
C ASP A 70 11.26 -1.72 -3.81
N GLY A 71 10.48 -1.57 -2.74
CA GLY A 71 9.68 -2.67 -2.24
C GLY A 71 8.55 -2.27 -1.30
N VAL A 72 7.66 -3.22 -1.06
CA VAL A 72 6.53 -3.14 -0.14
C VAL A 72 6.67 -4.26 0.89
N VAL A 73 6.49 -3.92 2.16
CA VAL A 73 6.54 -4.85 3.28
C VAL A 73 5.18 -4.86 3.96
N CYS A 74 4.60 -6.04 4.13
CA CYS A 74 3.31 -6.21 4.80
C CYS A 74 3.20 -7.57 5.49
N ASP A 75 2.27 -7.69 6.44
CA ASP A 75 2.06 -8.95 7.16
C ASP A 75 1.48 -10.05 6.27
N GLY A 76 1.54 -11.29 6.76
CA GLY A 76 0.97 -12.44 6.06
C GLY A 76 -0.53 -12.64 6.27
N ALA A 77 -1.31 -11.66 6.73
CA ALA A 77 -2.73 -11.83 7.00
C ALA A 77 -3.52 -12.19 5.74
N THR A 78 -4.68 -12.83 5.92
CA THR A 78 -5.51 -13.34 4.80
C THR A 78 -5.85 -12.24 3.79
N THR A 79 -6.08 -11.03 4.26
CA THR A 79 -6.40 -9.86 3.43
C THR A 79 -5.21 -9.41 2.57
N ASN A 80 -4.01 -9.35 3.15
CA ASN A 80 -2.77 -8.99 2.45
C ASN A 80 -2.35 -10.08 1.44
N ARG A 81 -2.53 -11.35 1.79
CA ARG A 81 -2.35 -12.46 0.83
C ARG A 81 -3.30 -12.38 -0.36
N ARG A 82 -4.52 -11.86 -0.18
CA ARG A 82 -5.43 -11.62 -1.31
C ARG A 82 -4.96 -10.47 -2.17
N MET A 83 -4.53 -9.35 -1.58
CA MET A 83 -3.88 -8.25 -2.30
C MET A 83 -2.73 -8.75 -3.18
N TRP A 84 -1.83 -9.59 -2.65
CA TRP A 84 -0.71 -10.15 -3.42
C TRP A 84 -1.16 -10.86 -4.70
N LYS A 85 -2.22 -11.67 -4.61
CA LYS A 85 -2.78 -12.36 -5.78
C LYS A 85 -3.33 -11.37 -6.81
N GLU A 86 -3.99 -10.31 -6.37
CA GLU A 86 -4.56 -9.29 -7.27
C GLU A 86 -3.48 -8.52 -8.05
N ILE A 87 -2.31 -8.29 -7.44
CA ILE A 87 -1.16 -7.64 -8.11
C ILE A 87 -0.22 -8.63 -8.82
N GLY A 88 -0.61 -9.91 -8.90
CA GLY A 88 0.12 -10.94 -9.64
C GLY A 88 1.34 -11.50 -8.93
N ILE A 89 1.44 -11.34 -7.60
CA ILE A 89 2.48 -11.96 -6.77
C ILE A 89 2.09 -13.41 -6.46
N ASN A 90 3.04 -14.32 -6.65
CA ASN A 90 2.87 -15.74 -6.44
C ASN A 90 4.05 -16.34 -5.67
N GLY A 91 3.76 -17.09 -4.59
CA GLY A 91 4.75 -17.79 -3.76
C GLY A 91 4.83 -19.29 -4.03
N SER A 92 4.27 -19.79 -5.14
CA SER A 92 4.27 -21.22 -5.46
C SER A 92 5.69 -21.70 -5.74
N LYS A 93 6.08 -22.87 -5.19
CA LYS A 93 7.44 -23.45 -5.33
C LYS A 93 7.94 -23.55 -6.78
N GLN A 94 7.03 -23.67 -7.74
CA GLN A 94 7.34 -23.82 -9.17
C GLN A 94 7.24 -22.50 -9.95
N ASN A 95 6.66 -21.44 -9.38
CA ASN A 95 6.46 -20.16 -10.04
C ASN A 95 6.50 -19.02 -8.99
N LEU A 96 7.71 -18.75 -8.49
CA LEU A 96 7.98 -17.66 -7.56
C LEU A 96 8.02 -16.34 -8.34
N LYS A 97 7.03 -15.49 -8.11
CA LYS A 97 6.99 -14.10 -8.59
C LYS A 97 6.70 -13.20 -7.40
N ASN A 98 7.73 -12.57 -6.86
CA ASN A 98 7.66 -11.70 -5.68
C ASN A 98 7.74 -10.21 -6.03
N TYR A 99 7.54 -9.84 -7.29
CA TYR A 99 7.58 -8.45 -7.75
C TYR A 99 6.40 -8.14 -8.66
N PHE A 100 6.04 -6.87 -8.73
CA PHE A 100 5.11 -6.33 -9.71
C PHE A 100 5.79 -5.21 -10.51
N GLU A 101 5.29 -4.98 -11.72
CA GLU A 101 5.77 -3.90 -12.59
C GLU A 101 5.21 -2.57 -12.09
N HIS A 102 6.05 -1.54 -12.10
CA HIS A 102 5.65 -0.23 -11.64
C HIS A 102 4.55 0.35 -12.56
N PRO A 103 3.42 0.86 -12.02
CA PRO A 103 2.31 1.37 -12.83
C PRO A 103 2.66 2.59 -13.72
N ILE A 104 3.78 3.28 -13.46
CA ILE A 104 4.21 4.47 -14.21
C ILE A 104 5.47 4.17 -15.05
N GLU A 105 6.37 3.30 -14.58
CA GLU A 105 7.63 2.99 -15.26
C GLU A 105 7.75 1.49 -15.57
N PRO A 106 7.57 1.06 -16.84
CA PRO A 106 7.55 -0.35 -17.22
C PRO A 106 8.84 -1.14 -16.90
N ASN A 107 9.98 -0.44 -16.75
CA ASN A 107 11.27 -1.06 -16.48
C ASN A 107 11.60 -1.16 -14.98
N GLN A 108 10.75 -0.61 -14.11
CA GLN A 108 10.97 -0.61 -12.68
C GLN A 108 10.16 -1.72 -12.00
N LYS A 109 10.83 -2.44 -11.09
CA LYS A 109 10.24 -3.56 -10.34
C LYS A 109 10.21 -3.20 -8.87
N SER A 110 9.03 -3.30 -8.26
CA SER A 110 8.87 -3.20 -6.81
C SER A 110 8.71 -4.61 -6.25
N PHE A 111 9.53 -4.95 -5.25
CA PHE A 111 9.54 -6.26 -4.61
C PHE A 111 8.60 -6.29 -3.40
N MET A 112 7.92 -7.42 -3.19
CA MET A 112 7.11 -7.63 -2.01
C MET A 112 7.84 -8.55 -1.04
N SER A 113 7.97 -8.10 0.20
CA SER A 113 8.45 -8.93 1.31
C SER A 113 7.37 -9.04 2.37
N LYS A 114 7.35 -10.20 3.03
CA LYS A 114 6.57 -10.40 4.23
C LYS A 114 7.40 -9.93 5.44
N GLU A 115 6.79 -9.19 6.35
CA GLU A 115 7.37 -8.88 7.68
C GLU A 115 7.24 -10.07 8.66
#